data_AF-A0A7Y0XDL8-F1
#
_entry.id   AF-A0A7Y0XDL8-F1
#
_cell.length_a   1.000
_cell.length_b   1.000
_cell.length_c   1.000
_cell.angle_alpha   90.00
_cell.angle_beta   90.00
_cell.angle_gamma   90.00
#
_symmetry.space_group_name_H-M   'P 1'
#
loop_
_entity.id
_entity.type
_entity.pdbx_description
1 polymer ?
#
loop_
_entity_poly.entity_id
_entity_poly.type
_entity_poly.pdbx_seq_one_letter_code
_entity_poly.pdbx_strand_id
1 'polypeptide(L)' 'MLRALHDEHADALYAHALRLVNGDRPRAEDLVQETLLRAWRHPESLDPRRGSVRAWLFTTARNLAIDAWRRRSAR' A
#
# COMPACT_ATOMS: atom_id res chain seq x y z
N MET A 1 -0.53 12.40 -12.20
CA MET A 1 -0.96 12.07 -10.83
C MET A 1 -0.30 10.79 -10.32
N LEU A 2 -0.62 9.62 -10.89
CA LEU A 2 -0.11 8.31 -10.43
C LEU A 2 1.42 8.18 -10.48
N ARG A 3 2.06 8.76 -11.51
CA ARG A 3 3.53 8.75 -11.65
C ARG A 3 4.24 9.60 -10.60
N ALA A 4 3.72 10.79 -10.27
CA ALA A 4 4.28 11.63 -9.21
C ALA A 4 4.11 10.98 -7.83
N LEU A 5 2.94 10.37 -7.56
CA LEU A 5 2.70 9.63 -6.32
C LEU A 5 3.62 8.40 -6.19
N HIS A 6 3.83 7.70 -7.30
CA HIS A 6 4.79 6.61 -7.40
C HIS A 6 6.20 7.11 -7.13
N ASP A 7 6.67 8.13 -7.83
CA ASP A 7 8.03 8.63 -7.71
C ASP A 7 8.33 9.22 -6.31
N GLU A 8 7.32 9.75 -5.62
CA GLU A 8 7.48 10.34 -4.28
C GLU A 8 7.35 9.32 -3.13
N HIS A 9 6.60 8.23 -3.32
CA HIS A 9 6.22 7.33 -2.22
C HIS A 9 6.46 5.84 -2.46
N ALA A 10 6.68 5.41 -3.70
CA ALA A 10 6.77 3.98 -4.03
C ALA A 10 7.93 3.28 -3.31
N ASP A 11 9.12 3.88 -3.26
CA ASP A 11 10.28 3.26 -2.61
C ASP A 11 10.05 3.06 -1.10
N ALA A 12 9.53 4.08 -0.43
CA ALA A 12 9.23 4.01 0.99
C ALA A 12 8.08 3.05 1.29
N LEU A 13 7.06 3.01 0.42
CA LEU A 13 5.93 2.10 0.52
C LEU A 13 6.35 0.66 0.25
N TYR A 14 7.24 0.43 -0.71
CA TYR A 14 7.81 -0.88 -1.02
C TYR A 14 8.68 -1.41 0.11
N ALA A 15 9.58 -0.57 0.66
CA ALA A 15 10.37 -0.93 1.83
C ALA A 15 9.48 -1.23 3.06
N HIS A 16 8.33 -0.55 3.19
CA HIS A 16 7.35 -0.88 4.21
C HIS A 16 6.65 -2.22 3.93
N ALA A 17 6.20 -2.44 2.70
CA ALA A 17 5.56 -3.67 2.26
C ALA A 17 6.46 -4.88 2.48
N LEU A 18 7.75 -4.79 2.12
CA LEU A 18 8.75 -5.84 2.38
C LEU A 18 8.82 -6.23 3.85
N ARG A 19 8.77 -5.26 4.77
CA ARG A 19 8.74 -5.54 6.22
C ARG A 19 7.45 -6.24 6.65
N LEU A 20 6.31 -5.86 6.06
CA LEU A 20 5.01 -6.47 6.38
C LEU A 20 4.91 -7.94 5.93
N VAL A 21 5.65 -8.33 4.91
CA VAL A 21 5.60 -9.69 4.33
C VAL A 21 6.90 -10.49 4.57
N ASN A 22 7.67 -10.12 5.60
CA ASN A 22 8.88 -10.81 6.02
C ASN A 22 9.91 -11.00 4.87
N GLY A 23 10.03 -10.01 3.99
CA GLY A 23 11.00 -10.00 2.89
C GLY A 23 10.56 -10.72 1.61
N ASP A 24 9.33 -11.25 1.54
CA ASP A 24 8.76 -11.83 0.31
C ASP A 24 8.53 -10.73 -0.74
N ARG A 25 9.48 -10.60 -1.69
CA ARG A 25 9.48 -9.55 -2.72
C ARG A 25 8.22 -9.59 -3.60
N PRO A 26 7.82 -10.74 -4.19
CA PRO A 26 6.57 -10.81 -4.95
C PRO A 26 5.35 -10.30 -4.17
N ARG A 27 5.20 -10.70 -2.90
CA ARG A 27 4.07 -10.20 -2.09
C ARG A 27 4.16 -8.71 -1.78
N ALA A 28 5.36 -8.18 -1.61
CA ALA A 28 5.54 -6.76 -1.37
C ALA A 28 5.15 -5.95 -2.61
N GLU A 29 5.51 -6.42 -3.81
CA GLU A 29 5.10 -5.83 -5.08
C GLU A 29 3.57 -5.85 -5.24
N ASP A 30 2.94 -6.99 -4.98
CA ASP A 30 1.47 -7.11 -5.01
C ASP A 30 0.78 -6.13 -4.05
N LEU A 31 1.31 -5.98 -2.83
CA LEU A 31 0.78 -5.03 -1.84
C LEU A 31 0.89 -3.59 -2.31
N VAL A 32 2.03 -3.19 -2.88
CA VAL A 32 2.23 -1.85 -3.42
C VAL A 32 1.27 -1.62 -4.58
N GLN A 33 1.19 -2.55 -5.52
CA GLN A 33 0.30 -2.43 -6.68
C GLN A 33 -1.16 -2.30 -6.29
N GLU A 34 -1.66 -3.16 -5.40
CA GLU A 34 -3.05 -3.08 -4.91
C GLU A 34 -3.30 -1.77 -4.15
N THR A 35 -2.32 -1.29 -3.38
CA THR A 35 -2.43 0.00 -2.67
C THR A 35 -2.57 1.16 -3.66
N LEU A 36 -1.73 1.21 -4.70
CA LEU A 36 -1.79 2.24 -5.73
C LEU A 36 -3.06 2.15 -6.58
N LEU A 37 -3.54 0.94 -6.87
CA LEU A 37 -4.82 0.71 -7.56
C LEU A 37 -6.00 1.25 -6.74
N ARG A 38 -6.00 1.05 -5.42
CA ARG A 38 -7.02 1.63 -4.53
C ARG A 38 -6.92 3.15 -4.49
N ALA A 39 -5.70 3.69 -4.46
CA ALA A 39 -5.45 5.13 -4.53
C ALA A 39 -6.04 5.74 -5.81
N TRP A 40 -5.90 5.03 -6.94
CA TRP A 40 -6.43 5.45 -8.23
C TRP A 40 -7.96 5.37 -8.31
N ARG A 41 -8.57 4.32 -7.74
CA ARG A 41 -10.03 4.15 -7.69
C ARG A 41 -10.72 5.14 -6.75
N HIS A 42 -10.00 5.64 -5.74
CA HIS A 42 -10.52 6.51 -4.67
C HIS A 42 -9.67 7.77 -4.49
N PRO A 43 -9.57 8.65 -5.51
CA PRO A 43 -8.71 9.83 -5.46
C PRO A 43 -9.05 10.79 -4.31
N GLU A 44 -10.30 10.81 -3.82
CA GLU A 44 -10.73 11.56 -2.64
C GLU A 44 -10.02 11.14 -1.34
N SER A 45 -9.49 9.91 -1.30
CA SER A 45 -8.69 9.41 -0.18
C SER A 45 -7.27 9.99 -0.18
N LEU A 46 -6.84 10.57 -1.30
CA LEU A 46 -5.56 11.26 -1.45
C LEU A 46 -5.71 12.78 -1.32
N ASP A 47 -6.87 13.29 -0.92
CA ASP A 47 -7.06 14.73 -0.71
C ASP A 47 -6.26 15.18 0.53
N PRO A 48 -5.22 16.03 0.37
CA PRO A 48 -4.40 16.49 1.49
C PRO A 48 -5.22 17.26 2.55
N ARG A 49 -6.38 17.81 2.17
CA ARG A 49 -7.31 18.48 3.10
C ARG A 49 -8.01 17.51 4.04
N ARG A 50 -8.06 16.22 3.70
CA ARG A 50 -8.69 15.16 4.51
C ARG A 50 -7.67 14.36 5.34
N GLY A 51 -6.37 14.58 5.11
CA GLY A 51 -5.30 13.96 5.88
C GLY A 51 -4.03 13.73 5.08
N SER A 52 -3.04 13.07 5.71
CA SER A 52 -1.78 12.74 5.06
C SER A 52 -1.96 11.60 4.05
N VAL A 53 -1.67 11.88 2.79
CA VAL A 53 -1.63 10.89 1.69
C VAL A 53 -0.68 9.74 2.01
N ARG A 54 0.51 10.07 2.54
CA ARG A 54 1.50 9.06 2.97
C ARG A 54 0.93 8.16 4.07
N ALA A 55 0.28 8.73 5.09
CA ALA A 55 -0.32 7.94 6.16
C ALA A 55 -1.42 7.00 5.63
N TRP A 56 -2.24 7.48 4.69
CA TRP A 56 -3.28 6.68 4.05
C TRP A 56 -2.70 5.50 3.25
N LEU A 57 -1.65 5.73 2.45
CA LEU A 57 -0.98 4.68 1.68
C LEU A 57 -0.42 3.57 2.59
N PHE A 58 0.28 3.95 3.66
CA PHE A 58 0.90 2.99 4.58
C PHE A 58 -0.15 2.20 5.36
N THR A 59 -1.22 2.87 5.81
CA THR A 59 -2.34 2.21 6.49
C THR A 59 -3.03 1.21 5.57
N THR A 60 -3.25 1.57 4.31
CA THR A 60 -3.87 0.70 3.30
C THR A 60 -3.01 -0.54 3.04
N ALA A 61 -1.71 -0.37 2.82
CA ALA A 61 -0.77 -1.48 2.63
C ALA A 61 -0.74 -2.43 3.84
N ARG A 62 -0.73 -1.88 5.07
CA ARG A 62 -0.80 -2.68 6.31
C ARG A 62 -2.09 -3.49 6.39
N ASN A 63 -3.23 -2.89 6.10
CA ASN A 63 -4.53 -3.58 6.16
C ASN A 63 -4.58 -4.73 5.15
N LEU A 64 -4.12 -4.49 3.92
CA LEU A 64 -4.01 -5.54 2.89
C LEU A 64 -3.12 -6.70 3.33
N ALA A 65 -1.98 -6.42 3.96
CA ALA A 65 -1.07 -7.46 4.46
C ALA A 65 -1.72 -8.31 5.56
N ILE A 66 -2.42 -7.68 6.51
CA ILE A 66 -3.18 -8.37 7.57
C ILE A 66 -4.26 -9.26 6.97
N ASP A 67 -5.02 -8.75 6.00
CA ASP A 67 -6.09 -9.50 5.34
C ASP A 67 -5.54 -10.69 4.53
N ALA A 68 -4.40 -10.51 3.88
CA ALA A 68 -3.71 -11.60 3.17
C ALA A 68 -3.19 -12.68 4.15
N TRP A 69 -2.66 -12.28 5.31
CA TRP A 69 -2.23 -13.21 6.35
C TRP A 69 -3.39 -13.99 6.94
N ARG A 70 -4.49 -13.32 7.31
CA ARG A 70 -5.71 -13.95 7.84
C ARG A 70 -6.30 -14.98 6.87
N ARG A 71 -6.36 -14.66 5.57
CA ARG A 71 -6.84 -15.58 4.52
C ARG A 71 -5.96 -16.83 4.38
N ARG A 72 -4.67 -16.72 4.67
CA ARG A 72 -3.74 -17.86 4.62
C ARG A 72 -3.88 -18.76 5.84
N SER A 73 -4.09 -18.20 7.02
CA SER A 73 -4.28 -18.95 8.27
C SER A 73 -5.64 -19.64 8.37
N ALA A 74 -6.63 -19.22 7.58
CA ALA A 74 -7.96 -19.82 7.51
C ALA A 74 -8.06 -20.99 6.49
N ARG A 75 -6.97 -21.33 5.80
CA ARG A 75 -6.84 -22.49 4.91
C ARG A 75 -6.01 -23.57 5.59
#